data_AF-A0A8S2XYU2-F1
#
_entry.id   AF-A0A8S2XYU2-F1
#
_cell.length_a   1.000
_cell.length_b   1.000
_cell.length_c   1.000
_cell.angle_alpha   90.00
_cell.angle_beta   90.00
_cell.angle_gamma   90.00
#
_symmetry.space_group_name_H-M   'P 1'
#
loop_
_entity.id
_entity.type
_entity.pdbx_description
1 polymer ?
#
loop_
_entity_poly.entity_id
_entity_poly.type
_entity_poly.pdbx_seq_one_letter_code
_entity_poly.pdbx_strand_id
1 'polypeptide(L)'
;GLFSRKTFNCIFNELDQNTSDRRWNGFLIANEKMKWSPINKEEVAAFFAHVHRQTTGLKFLAFNCYETRTCNYTQKHPWCNDYVQPMVGKQYYGRGWI
;
A
#
# COMPACT_ATOMS: atom_id res chain seq x y z
N GLY A 1 -18.09 -11.65 4.78
CA GLY A 1 -17.40 -10.35 4.65
C GLY A 1 -17.54 -9.85 3.23
N LEU A 2 -17.51 -8.53 3.02
CA LEU A 2 -17.58 -7.89 1.69
C LEU A 2 -16.35 -8.20 0.80
N PHE A 3 -15.31 -8.80 1.39
CA PHE A 3 -14.10 -9.23 0.72
C PHE A 3 -13.70 -10.64 1.20
N SER A 4 -13.14 -11.44 0.30
CA SER A 4 -12.79 -12.85 0.56
C SER A 4 -11.48 -13.24 -0.15
N ARG A 5 -10.84 -14.34 0.31
CA ARG A 5 -9.62 -14.87 -0.31
C ARG A 5 -9.79 -15.12 -1.82
N LYS A 6 -10.95 -15.65 -2.22
CA LYS A 6 -11.29 -15.87 -3.63
C LYS A 6 -11.30 -14.56 -4.43
N THR A 7 -11.89 -13.51 -3.86
CA THR A 7 -11.94 -12.19 -4.50
C THR A 7 -10.55 -11.57 -4.60
N PHE A 8 -9.74 -11.69 -3.54
CA PHE A 8 -8.35 -11.24 -3.54
C PHE A 8 -7.54 -11.90 -4.65
N ASN A 9 -7.59 -13.22 -4.77
CA ASN A 9 -6.88 -13.95 -5.82
C ASN A 9 -7.39 -13.61 -7.23
N CYS A 10 -8.67 -13.23 -7.36
CA CYS A 10 -9.22 -12.78 -8.64
C CYS A 10 -8.65 -11.41 -9.04
N ILE A 11 -8.56 -10.47 -8.10
CA ILE A 11 -8.01 -9.12 -8.34
C ILE A 11 -6.50 -9.17 -8.57
N PHE A 12 -5.78 -9.98 -7.80
CA PHE A 12 -4.32 -10.09 -7.83
C PHE A 12 -3.88 -11.45 -8.39
N ASN A 13 -4.37 -11.78 -9.58
CA ASN A 13 -4.21 -13.09 -10.21
C ASN A 13 -2.80 -13.35 -10.80
N GLU A 14 -1.96 -12.32 -10.89
CA GLU A 14 -0.59 -12.42 -11.44
C GLU A 14 0.48 -12.73 -10.37
N LEU A 15 0.08 -12.91 -9.11
CA LEU A 15 0.98 -13.28 -8.02
C LEU A 15 1.20 -14.80 -7.99
N ASP A 16 2.43 -15.23 -7.73
CA ASP A 16 2.68 -16.62 -7.33
C ASP A 16 1.99 -16.93 -6.00
N GLN A 17 1.72 -18.22 -5.76
CA GLN A 17 0.95 -18.67 -4.60
C GLN A 17 1.56 -18.19 -3.27
N ASN A 18 2.88 -18.31 -3.12
CA ASN A 18 3.56 -17.95 -1.87
C ASN A 18 3.48 -16.43 -1.61
N THR A 19 3.68 -15.61 -2.64
CA THR A 19 3.51 -14.16 -2.54
C THR A 19 2.06 -13.82 -2.22
N SER A 20 1.10 -14.41 -2.94
CA SER A 20 -0.33 -14.19 -2.70
C SER A 20 -0.74 -14.51 -1.26
N ASP A 21 -0.29 -15.64 -0.70
CA ASP A 21 -0.57 -16.03 0.69
C ASP A 21 0.02 -15.03 1.68
N ARG A 22 1.28 -14.60 1.47
CA ARG A 22 1.92 -13.58 2.32
C ARG A 22 1.18 -12.24 2.29
N ARG A 23 0.74 -11.79 1.10
CA ARG A 23 0.00 -10.53 0.95
C ARG A 23 -1.36 -10.60 1.63
N TRP A 24 -2.08 -11.70 1.45
CA TRP A 24 -3.38 -11.90 2.07
C TRP A 24 -3.30 -11.97 3.60
N ASN A 25 -2.33 -12.69 4.14
CA ASN A 25 -2.13 -12.74 5.60
C ASN A 25 -1.77 -11.36 6.16
N GLY A 26 -0.93 -10.59 5.45
CA GLY A 26 -0.63 -9.21 5.82
C GLY A 26 -1.88 -8.31 5.84
N PHE A 27 -2.77 -8.47 4.86
CA PHE A 27 -4.05 -7.77 4.83
C PHE A 27 -4.95 -8.14 6.02
N LEU A 28 -5.08 -9.43 6.35
CA LEU A 28 -5.91 -9.86 7.49
C LEU A 28 -5.44 -9.25 8.81
N ILE A 29 -4.13 -9.29 9.07
CA ILE A 29 -3.52 -8.70 10.28
C ILE A 29 -3.77 -7.19 10.32
N ALA A 30 -3.56 -6.49 9.20
CA ALA A 30 -3.79 -5.05 9.12
C ALA A 30 -5.28 -4.70 9.31
N ASN A 31 -6.18 -5.45 8.70
CA ASN A 31 -7.62 -5.26 8.79
C ASN A 31 -8.13 -5.48 10.22
N GLU A 32 -7.62 -6.50 10.91
CA GLU A 32 -7.92 -6.77 12.32
C GLU A 32 -7.48 -5.60 13.21
N LYS A 33 -6.26 -5.08 13.00
CA LYS A 33 -5.72 -3.97 13.79
C LYS A 33 -6.43 -2.65 13.53
N MET A 34 -6.69 -2.32 12.26
CA MET A 34 -7.32 -1.06 11.86
C MET A 34 -8.83 -1.08 12.06
N LYS A 35 -9.42 -2.27 12.26
CA LYS A 35 -10.87 -2.49 12.31
C LYS A 35 -11.58 -1.87 11.10
N TRP A 36 -10.95 -1.98 9.92
CA TRP A 36 -11.53 -1.41 8.70
C TRP A 36 -12.87 -2.09 8.41
N SER A 37 -13.91 -1.27 8.29
CA SER A 37 -15.29 -1.71 8.11
C SER A 37 -15.88 -0.95 6.92
N PRO A 38 -15.61 -1.41 5.69
CA PRO A 38 -16.11 -0.75 4.50
C PRO A 38 -17.63 -0.79 4.47
N ILE A 39 -18.24 0.33 4.06
CA ILE A 39 -19.69 0.55 4.11
C ILE A 39 -20.38 -0.28 3.01
N ASN A 40 -19.75 -0.41 1.85
CA ASN A 40 -20.30 -1.07 0.68
C ASN A 40 -19.21 -1.73 -0.17
N LYS A 41 -19.61 -2.38 -1.27
CA LYS A 41 -18.68 -3.09 -2.16
C LYS A 41 -17.85 -2.12 -3.01
N GLU A 42 -18.38 -0.93 -3.27
CA GLU A 42 -17.76 0.13 -4.05
C GLU A 42 -16.53 0.70 -3.34
N GLU A 43 -16.59 0.90 -2.01
CA GLU A 43 -15.44 1.31 -1.20
C GLU A 43 -14.30 0.28 -1.28
N VAL A 44 -14.65 -1.00 -1.16
CA VAL A 44 -13.70 -2.11 -1.26
C VAL A 44 -13.07 -2.16 -2.65
N ALA A 45 -13.89 -2.03 -3.70
CA ALA A 45 -13.44 -2.04 -5.08
C ALA A 45 -12.54 -0.83 -5.39
N ALA A 46 -12.91 0.36 -4.94
CA ALA A 46 -12.12 1.58 -5.12
C ALA A 46 -10.76 1.45 -4.44
N PHE A 47 -10.73 1.00 -3.19
CA PHE A 47 -9.49 0.75 -2.46
C PHE A 47 -8.56 -0.21 -3.24
N PHE A 48 -9.06 -1.38 -3.62
CA PHE A 48 -8.22 -2.36 -4.33
C PHE A 48 -7.87 -1.94 -5.75
N ALA A 49 -8.68 -1.13 -6.43
CA ALA A 49 -8.31 -0.54 -7.72
C ALA A 49 -7.11 0.43 -7.58
N HIS A 50 -7.09 1.25 -6.53
CA HIS A 50 -5.94 2.12 -6.24
C HIS A 50 -4.69 1.31 -5.90
N VAL A 51 -4.82 0.33 -5.01
CA VAL A 51 -3.72 -0.58 -4.65
C VAL A 51 -3.18 -1.27 -5.91
N HIS A 52 -4.04 -1.85 -6.73
CA HIS A 52 -3.65 -2.55 -7.94
C HIS A 52 -2.88 -1.63 -8.90
N ARG A 53 -3.36 -0.40 -9.12
CA ARG A 53 -2.69 0.58 -9.97
C ARG A 53 -1.33 1.01 -9.42
N GLN A 54 -1.22 1.29 -8.13
CA GLN A 54 0.02 1.82 -7.52
C GLN A 54 1.12 0.77 -7.39
N THR A 55 0.74 -0.50 -7.21
CA THR A 55 1.68 -1.59 -6.91
C THR A 55 1.88 -2.56 -8.08
N THR A 56 1.25 -2.30 -9.23
CA THR A 56 1.18 -3.23 -10.36
C THR A 56 0.65 -4.60 -9.91
N GLY A 57 -0.55 -4.60 -9.33
CA GLY A 57 -1.18 -5.83 -8.83
C GLY A 57 -0.42 -6.48 -7.67
N LEU A 58 0.14 -5.69 -6.76
CA LEU A 58 0.95 -6.12 -5.60
C LEU A 58 2.27 -6.83 -5.91
N LYS A 59 2.72 -6.78 -7.18
CA LYS A 59 4.05 -7.27 -7.57
C LYS A 59 5.16 -6.46 -6.92
N PHE A 60 4.96 -5.15 -6.73
CA PHE A 60 5.92 -4.26 -6.11
C PHE A 60 5.34 -3.63 -4.83
N LEU A 61 6.15 -3.59 -3.77
CA LEU A 61 5.82 -2.91 -2.51
C LEU A 61 6.67 -1.66 -2.27
N ALA A 62 7.56 -1.34 -3.19
CA ALA A 62 8.43 -0.19 -3.13
C ALA A 62 8.47 0.40 -4.54
N PHE A 63 8.54 1.72 -4.61
CA PHE A 63 8.72 2.41 -5.87
C PHE A 63 10.05 1.96 -6.52
N ASN A 64 9.99 1.46 -7.76
CA ASN A 64 11.17 0.90 -8.45
C ASN A 64 12.13 1.98 -8.99
N CYS A 65 11.64 3.20 -9.21
CA CYS A 65 12.47 4.33 -9.62
C CYS A 65 12.84 5.16 -8.39
N TYR A 66 14.14 5.35 -8.14
CA TYR A 66 14.66 6.24 -7.11
C TYR A 66 14.36 7.70 -7.47
N GLU A 67 13.11 8.13 -7.35
CA GLU A 67 12.86 9.55 -7.15
C GLU A 67 13.42 9.90 -5.79
N THR A 68 14.37 10.81 -5.74
CA THR A 68 14.88 11.40 -4.51
C THR A 68 13.79 12.26 -3.88
N ARG A 69 12.73 11.64 -3.37
CA ARG A 69 11.80 12.26 -2.43
C ARG A 69 12.46 12.27 -1.06
N THR A 70 13.56 13.01 -0.99
CA THR A 70 14.20 13.37 0.26
C THR A 70 13.41 14.56 0.77
N CYS A 71 13.00 14.54 2.04
CA CYS A 71 12.71 15.82 2.67
C CYS A 71 14.08 16.44 2.95
N ASN A 72 14.49 17.34 2.07
CA ASN A 72 15.61 18.22 2.32
C ASN A 72 15.04 19.50 2.93
N TYR A 73 15.74 20.10 3.89
CA TYR A 73 15.34 21.37 4.53
C TYR A 73 15.04 22.49 3.51
N THR A 74 15.60 22.39 2.29
CA THR A 74 15.40 23.34 1.19
C THR A 74 14.29 22.97 0.19
N GLN A 75 13.79 21.73 0.21
CA GLN A 75 12.70 21.25 -0.67
C GLN A 75 11.68 20.50 0.19
N LYS A 76 10.87 21.23 0.96
CA LYS A 76 9.80 20.64 1.76
C LYS A 76 8.72 20.07 0.82
N HIS A 77 8.68 18.74 0.68
CA HIS A 77 7.51 18.06 0.13
C HIS A 77 6.31 18.35 1.06
N PRO A 78 5.06 18.49 0.55
CA PRO A 78 3.89 18.86 1.37
C PRO A 78 3.63 18.07 2.66
N TRP A 79 4.11 16.81 2.78
CA TRP A 79 3.97 16.02 4.00
C TRP A 79 5.07 16.29 5.03
N CYS A 80 6.16 16.95 4.62
CA CYS A 80 7.27 17.33 5.49
C CYS A 80 7.01 18.71 6.07
N ASN A 81 6.59 18.72 7.33
CA ASN A 81 6.22 19.93 8.06
C ASN A 81 6.90 19.93 9.43
N ASP A 82 6.58 20.91 10.27
CA ASP A 82 7.27 21.07 11.54
C ASP A 82 7.01 19.89 12.51
N TYR A 83 5.97 19.09 12.27
CA TYR A 83 5.61 17.89 13.02
C TYR A 83 6.17 16.59 12.42
N VAL A 84 6.59 16.59 11.16
CA VAL A 84 7.11 15.42 10.44
C VAL A 84 8.47 15.76 9.87
N GLN A 85 9.50 15.56 10.71
CA GLN A 85 10.89 15.82 10.36
C GLN A 85 11.54 14.58 9.74
N PRO A 86 12.34 14.73 8.67
CA PRO A 86 13.11 13.63 8.12
C PRO A 86 14.26 13.26 9.02
N MET A 87 14.56 11.97 9.07
CA MET A 87 15.80 11.47 9.69
C MET A 87 16.93 11.42 8.66
N VAL A 88 18.12 11.87 9.07
CA VAL A 88 19.34 11.82 8.26
C VAL A 88 19.58 10.38 7.77
N GLY A 89 19.85 10.24 6.46
CA GLY A 89 20.09 8.94 5.82
C GLY A 89 18.83 8.10 5.58
N LYS A 90 17.62 8.60 5.89
CA LYS A 90 16.36 7.90 5.59
C LYS A 90 15.73 8.40 4.29
N GLN A 91 15.02 7.49 3.63
CA GLN A 91 14.27 7.74 2.41
C GLN A 91 12.80 7.41 2.64
N TYR A 92 11.92 8.27 2.12
CA TYR A 92 10.47 8.23 2.33
C TYR A 92 9.71 8.13 0.99
N TYR A 93 10.24 7.34 0.05
CA TYR A 93 9.53 7.00 -1.19
C TYR A 93 8.31 6.11 -0.90
N GLY A 94 7.41 5.98 -1.88
CA GLY A 94 6.19 5.18 -1.76
C GLY A 94 6.48 3.72 -1.42
N ARG A 95 5.87 3.21 -0.35
CA ARG A 95 6.04 1.84 0.15
C ARG A 95 4.69 1.25 0.56
N GLY A 96 4.56 -0.06 0.42
CA GLY A 96 3.36 -0.78 0.83
C GLY A 96 2.28 -0.77 -0.25
N TRP A 97 1.02 -0.75 0.18
CA TRP A 97 -0.14 -0.89 -0.70
C TRP A 97 -0.66 0.47 -1.20
N ILE A 98 -0.44 1.54 -0.42
CA ILE A 98 -0.75 2.94 -0.73
C ILE A 98 0.14 3.88 0.08
#